data_AF-A0A183BA33-F1
#
_entry.id   AF-A0A183BA33-F1
#
_cell.length_a   1.000
_cell.length_b   1.000
_cell.length_c   1.000
_cell.angle_alpha   90.00
_cell.angle_beta   90.00
_cell.angle_gamma   90.00
#
_symmetry.space_group_name_H-M   'P 1'
#
loop_
_entity.id
_entity.type
_entity.pdbx_description
1 polymer ?
#
loop_
_entity_poly.entity_id
_entity_poly.type
_entity_poly.pdbx_seq_one_letter_code
_entity_poly.pdbx_strand_id
1 'polypeptide(L)'
;MMAILTRTSVHVFDAKCKINTESDDSTPIVKRIYSAFDCIDHMSPEKNRIELLRVRWHPRVKDMLVILTSDSRIFYVQCSRSSGASGIGCHIRFHLDLGDFQRCIADVTAYSDVENKSASSADEEDEMNSSNRSCGKLDLERALGGSCVDFDFGTAVLRPGTRWRLEKDQELDCCLYLLCESGDVLRLSGCLSSAHNSSSLNIQTLHILPPSADNYGDDFCALLSFSSSHCRDLPNQMILSDAPPDVLVLANRSGRMCQGVVLQSTGRGAKHPGNRSFFIRL
;
A
#
# COMPACT_ATOMS: atom_id res chain seq x y z
N MET A 1 -2.72 10.59 -18.34
CA MET A 1 -2.09 11.63 -17.51
C MET A 1 -0.66 11.18 -17.22
N MET A 2 0.29 12.10 -17.05
CA MET A 2 1.64 11.79 -16.57
C MET A 2 1.85 12.38 -15.19
N ALA A 3 2.65 11.72 -14.37
CA ALA A 3 3.09 12.21 -13.07
C ALA A 3 4.61 12.48 -13.11
N ILE A 4 5.04 13.58 -12.50
CA ILE A 4 6.43 13.97 -12.26
C ILE A 4 6.62 13.89 -10.76
N LEU A 5 7.65 13.15 -10.35
CA LEU A 5 7.96 12.92 -8.95
C LEU A 5 9.22 13.70 -8.59
N THR A 6 9.16 14.42 -7.47
CA THR A 6 10.34 14.91 -6.78
C THR A 6 10.57 14.05 -5.54
N ARG A 7 11.51 14.46 -4.69
CA ARG A 7 11.74 13.80 -3.39
C ARG A 7 10.54 13.94 -2.45
N THR A 8 9.75 15.00 -2.57
CA THR A 8 8.71 15.36 -1.58
C THR A 8 7.35 15.70 -2.21
N SER A 9 7.27 15.82 -3.54
CA SER A 9 6.04 16.25 -4.22
C SER A 9 5.75 15.42 -5.47
N VAL A 10 4.46 15.31 -5.77
CA VAL A 10 3.93 14.71 -6.99
C VAL A 10 3.21 15.79 -7.78
N HIS A 11 3.61 15.96 -9.04
CA HIS A 11 2.95 16.85 -9.97
C HIS A 11 2.37 16.08 -11.13
N VAL A 12 1.23 16.52 -11.67
CA VAL A 12 0.55 15.86 -12.79
C VAL A 12 0.29 16.81 -13.94
N PHE A 13 0.32 16.28 -15.15
CA PHE A 13 -0.03 17.03 -16.35
C PHE A 13 -0.64 16.12 -17.42
N ASP A 14 -1.36 16.73 -18.36
CA ASP A 14 -1.93 16.00 -19.50
C ASP A 14 -0.90 15.88 -20.62
N ALA A 15 -0.29 14.71 -20.73
CA ALA A 15 0.68 14.42 -21.77
C ALA A 15 0.09 14.33 -23.18
N LYS A 16 -1.25 14.26 -23.36
CA LYS A 16 -1.85 14.26 -24.70
C LYS A 16 -1.51 15.56 -25.44
N CYS A 17 -0.79 15.46 -26.54
CA CYS A 17 -0.64 16.55 -27.50
C CYS A 17 -1.65 16.33 -28.62
N LYS A 18 -2.57 17.27 -28.81
CA LYS A 18 -3.27 17.38 -30.09
C LYS A 18 -2.33 18.14 -31.01
N ILE A 19 -1.57 17.40 -31.82
CA ILE A 19 -0.84 18.02 -32.93
C ILE A 19 -1.90 18.31 -33.97
N ASN A 20 -2.27 19.57 -34.14
CA ASN A 20 -3.08 19.97 -35.29
C ASN A 20 -2.18 19.82 -36.51
N THR A 21 -2.42 18.79 -37.33
CA THR A 21 -1.64 18.47 -38.53
C THR A 21 -1.84 19.46 -39.68
N GLU A 22 -2.51 20.60 -39.45
CA GLU A 22 -2.92 21.52 -40.53
C GLU A 22 -2.46 22.99 -40.34
N SER A 23 -1.67 23.31 -39.33
CA SER A 23 -1.15 24.68 -39.17
C SER A 23 0.34 24.69 -38.92
N ASP A 24 1.06 25.28 -39.87
CA ASP A 24 2.51 25.51 -39.95
C ASP A 24 3.02 26.53 -38.91
N ASP A 25 2.46 26.49 -37.68
CA ASP A 25 2.74 27.48 -36.65
C ASP A 25 3.66 26.89 -35.59
N SER A 26 4.90 27.40 -35.60
CA SER A 26 6.00 27.25 -34.65
C SER A 26 5.70 27.73 -33.21
N THR A 27 4.45 27.58 -32.76
CA THR A 27 4.04 27.96 -31.41
C THR A 27 4.54 26.94 -30.38
N PRO A 28 5.22 27.39 -29.31
CA PRO A 28 5.73 26.48 -28.29
C PRO A 28 4.57 25.77 -27.57
N ILE A 29 4.65 24.44 -27.46
CA ILE A 29 3.67 23.64 -26.74
C ILE A 29 3.84 23.90 -25.24
N VAL A 30 3.01 24.78 -24.68
CA VAL A 30 2.96 25.07 -23.23
C VAL A 30 1.90 24.19 -22.56
N LYS A 31 2.31 23.39 -21.58
CA LYS A 31 1.41 22.56 -20.77
C LYS A 31 1.46 22.95 -19.31
N ARG A 32 0.28 23.08 -18.70
CA ARG A 32 0.17 23.33 -17.26
C ARG A 32 0.48 22.08 -16.47
N ILE A 33 1.25 22.26 -15.40
CA ILE A 33 1.60 21.25 -14.41
C ILE A 33 0.82 21.60 -13.14
N TYR A 34 0.20 20.60 -12.51
CA TYR A 34 -0.64 20.75 -11.33
C TYR A 34 0.01 19.99 -10.17
N SER A 35 0.05 20.59 -8.97
CA SER A 35 0.47 19.87 -7.78
C SER A 35 -0.63 18.89 -7.36
N ALA A 36 -0.29 17.61 -7.29
CA ALA A 36 -1.21 16.56 -6.85
C ALA A 36 -1.02 16.21 -5.38
N PHE A 37 0.22 16.30 -4.88
CA PHE A 37 0.57 15.97 -3.51
C PHE A 37 1.89 16.64 -3.12
N ASP A 38 2.00 17.12 -1.88
CA ASP A 38 3.25 17.57 -1.27
C ASP A 38 3.33 17.03 0.16
N CYS A 39 4.46 16.43 0.53
CA CYS A 39 4.70 15.96 1.89
C CYS A 39 4.53 17.08 2.91
N ILE A 40 4.92 18.32 2.57
CA ILE A 40 4.89 19.48 3.48
C ILE A 40 3.48 19.76 3.98
N ASP A 41 2.46 19.59 3.13
CA ASP A 41 1.06 19.83 3.47
C ASP A 41 0.50 18.82 4.49
N HIS A 42 1.21 17.72 4.71
CA HIS A 42 0.77 16.58 5.53
C HIS A 42 1.79 16.18 6.61
N MET A 43 2.77 17.05 6.90
CA MET A 43 3.74 16.85 7.96
C MET A 43 3.20 17.35 9.31
N SER A 44 3.48 16.60 10.38
CA SER A 44 3.46 17.19 11.71
C SER A 44 4.70 18.06 11.87
N PRO A 45 4.63 19.18 12.61
CA PRO A 45 5.77 20.10 12.79
C PRO A 45 7.00 19.44 13.44
N GLU A 46 6.86 18.23 13.98
CA GLU A 46 7.92 17.46 14.64
C GLU A 46 8.67 16.49 13.70
N LYS A 47 8.10 16.15 12.53
CA LYS A 47 8.69 15.21 11.57
C LYS A 47 9.38 15.96 10.44
N ASN A 48 10.69 16.19 10.55
CA ASN A 48 11.41 17.05 9.61
C ASN A 48 11.87 16.41 8.28
N ARG A 49 11.54 15.14 7.98
CA ARG A 49 12.11 14.43 6.81
C ARG A 49 11.19 13.36 6.20
N ILE A 50 9.96 13.71 5.83
CA ILE A 50 9.09 12.79 5.09
C ILE A 50 9.35 12.92 3.58
N GLU A 51 9.56 11.79 2.93
CA GLU A 51 9.92 11.69 1.51
C GLU A 51 8.96 10.74 0.80
N LEU A 52 8.85 10.92 -0.52
CA LEU A 52 8.13 9.99 -1.39
C LEU A 52 9.01 8.76 -1.63
N LEU A 53 8.48 7.58 -1.33
CA LEU A 53 9.15 6.31 -1.62
C LEU A 53 8.67 5.71 -2.93
N ARG A 54 7.34 5.68 -3.12
CA ARG A 54 6.75 5.07 -4.30
C ARG A 54 5.46 5.76 -4.70
N VAL A 55 5.25 5.91 -6.00
CA VAL A 55 4.03 6.44 -6.58
C VAL A 55 3.61 5.60 -7.77
N ARG A 56 2.35 5.17 -7.80
CA ARG A 56 1.76 4.36 -8.89
C ARG A 56 0.35 4.84 -9.20
N TRP A 57 -0.02 4.79 -10.48
CA TRP A 57 -1.42 4.92 -10.87
C TRP A 57 -2.19 3.66 -10.47
N HIS A 58 -3.38 3.84 -9.90
CA HIS A 58 -4.27 2.74 -9.60
C HIS A 58 -4.66 2.02 -10.92
N PRO A 59 -4.51 0.69 -11.03
CA PRO A 59 -4.68 -0.03 -12.30
C PRO A 59 -6.12 -0.02 -12.83
N ARG A 60 -7.10 0.00 -11.89
CA ARG A 60 -8.54 -0.08 -12.17
C ARG A 60 -9.30 1.24 -11.97
N VAL A 61 -8.88 2.11 -11.04
CA VAL A 61 -9.53 3.39 -10.81
C VAL A 61 -8.88 4.48 -11.65
N LYS A 62 -9.68 5.09 -12.53
CA LYS A 62 -9.20 6.08 -13.48
C LYS A 62 -8.67 7.33 -12.75
N ASP A 63 -7.51 7.78 -13.20
CA ASP A 63 -6.83 8.99 -12.73
C ASP A 63 -6.66 9.05 -11.19
N MET A 64 -6.49 7.89 -10.54
CA MET A 64 -6.19 7.80 -9.12
C MET A 64 -4.72 7.44 -8.93
N LEU A 65 -3.99 8.26 -8.16
CA LEU A 65 -2.63 8.02 -7.73
C LEU A 65 -2.64 7.38 -6.34
N VAL A 66 -1.74 6.43 -6.14
CA VAL A 66 -1.43 5.86 -4.82
C VAL A 66 0.02 6.21 -4.51
N ILE A 67 0.26 6.76 -3.33
CA ILE A 67 1.54 7.32 -2.90
C ILE A 67 1.93 6.70 -1.56
N LEU A 68 3.15 6.19 -1.46
CA LEU A 68 3.77 5.72 -0.22
C LEU A 68 4.85 6.71 0.22
N THR A 69 4.81 7.11 1.49
CA THR A 69 5.79 8.00 2.12
C THR A 69 6.73 7.27 3.07
N SER A 70 7.86 7.89 3.39
CA SER A 70 8.92 7.32 4.25
C SER A 70 8.53 7.14 5.73
N ASP A 71 7.34 7.59 6.11
CA ASP A 71 6.73 7.33 7.41
C ASP A 71 5.58 6.30 7.33
N SER A 72 5.61 5.45 6.30
CA SER A 72 4.68 4.33 6.11
C SER A 72 3.21 4.75 5.97
N ARG A 73 2.94 5.94 5.43
CA ARG A 73 1.58 6.36 5.09
C ARG A 73 1.30 6.13 3.60
N ILE A 74 0.09 5.67 3.31
CA ILE A 74 -0.41 5.52 1.94
C ILE A 74 -1.50 6.54 1.68
N PHE A 75 -1.35 7.33 0.61
CA PHE A 75 -2.34 8.32 0.18
C PHE A 75 -2.98 7.91 -1.13
N TYR A 76 -4.30 8.04 -1.21
CA TYR A 76 -5.07 7.88 -2.44
C TYR A 76 -5.51 9.25 -2.94
N VAL A 77 -4.97 9.68 -4.08
CA VAL A 77 -5.18 11.02 -4.66
C VAL A 77 -5.93 10.89 -5.98
N GLN A 78 -7.13 11.44 -6.05
CA GLN A 78 -7.90 11.51 -7.29
C GLN A 78 -7.51 12.75 -8.07
N CYS A 79 -7.10 12.56 -9.33
CA CYS A 79 -6.75 13.63 -10.26
C CYS A 79 -7.80 13.71 -11.37
N SER A 80 -8.90 14.43 -11.17
CA SER A 80 -9.98 14.48 -12.16
C SER A 80 -10.02 15.82 -12.91
N ARG A 81 -10.48 15.75 -14.16
CA ARG A 81 -10.88 16.94 -14.92
C ARG A 81 -12.37 17.14 -14.68
N SER A 82 -12.76 18.22 -14.01
CA SER A 82 -14.17 18.57 -13.92
C SER A 82 -14.68 18.98 -15.30
N SER A 83 -15.89 18.54 -15.65
CA SER A 83 -16.54 18.91 -16.92
C SER A 83 -16.64 20.44 -16.99
N GLY A 84 -16.04 21.05 -18.01
CA GLY A 84 -16.00 22.51 -18.19
C GLY A 84 -14.79 23.22 -17.57
N ALA A 85 -13.98 22.58 -16.73
CA ALA A 85 -12.75 23.18 -16.22
C ALA A 85 -11.57 23.01 -17.19
N SER A 86 -10.75 24.06 -17.30
CA SER A 86 -9.52 24.04 -18.10
C SER A 86 -8.33 23.34 -17.40
N GLY A 87 -8.54 22.79 -16.20
CA GLY A 87 -7.49 22.25 -15.35
C GLY A 87 -7.74 20.84 -14.81
N ILE A 88 -6.73 20.32 -14.13
CA ILE A 88 -6.78 19.06 -13.38
C ILE A 88 -6.96 19.44 -11.91
N GLY A 89 -8.05 18.97 -11.30
CA GLY A 89 -8.25 19.03 -9.85
C GLY A 89 -7.64 17.79 -9.22
N CYS A 90 -6.89 17.99 -8.14
CA CYS A 90 -6.28 16.91 -7.36
C CYS A 90 -6.83 16.98 -5.93
N HIS A 91 -7.41 15.88 -5.47
CA HIS A 91 -7.93 15.78 -4.10
C HIS A 91 -7.55 14.45 -3.48
N ILE A 92 -7.08 14.52 -2.24
CA ILE A 92 -6.87 13.33 -1.41
C ILE A 92 -8.24 12.76 -1.05
N ARG A 93 -8.49 11.52 -1.45
CA ARG A 93 -9.72 10.79 -1.11
C ARG A 93 -9.68 10.31 0.33
N PHE A 94 -8.57 9.66 0.69
CA PHE A 94 -8.28 9.16 2.04
C PHE A 94 -6.79 8.81 2.14
N HIS A 95 -6.33 8.52 3.36
CA HIS A 95 -5.00 7.99 3.62
C HIS A 95 -5.07 6.88 4.67
N LEU A 96 -4.05 6.02 4.68
CA LEU A 96 -3.86 4.94 5.63
C LEU A 96 -2.52 5.17 6.35
N ASP A 97 -2.53 5.10 7.68
CA ASP A 97 -1.31 5.10 8.49
C ASP A 97 -0.96 3.68 8.90
N LEU A 98 0.10 3.12 8.34
CA LEU A 98 0.51 1.75 8.60
C LEU A 98 1.30 1.58 9.90
N GLY A 99 1.81 2.68 10.48
CA GLY A 99 2.56 2.64 11.74
C GLY A 99 1.71 2.17 12.91
N ASP A 100 0.41 2.46 12.91
CA ASP A 100 -0.51 1.96 13.93
C ASP A 100 -0.89 0.48 13.71
N PHE A 101 -0.87 0.00 12.45
CA PHE A 101 -1.23 -1.38 12.13
C PHE A 101 -0.09 -2.38 12.40
N GLN A 102 1.16 -1.95 12.29
CA GLN A 102 2.33 -2.80 12.60
C GLN A 102 2.40 -3.17 14.08
N ARG A 103 1.95 -2.27 14.97
CA ARG A 103 1.80 -2.57 16.41
C ARG A 103 0.90 -3.78 16.66
N CYS A 104 -0.16 -3.95 15.86
CA CYS A 104 -1.06 -5.09 15.98
C CYS A 104 -0.46 -6.42 15.47
N ILE A 105 0.58 -6.37 14.63
CA ILE A 105 1.26 -7.57 14.11
C ILE A 105 2.34 -8.04 15.10
N ALA A 106 3.08 -7.12 15.72
CA ALA A 106 4.09 -7.42 16.73
C ALA A 106 3.51 -8.05 18.01
N ASP A 107 2.30 -7.64 18.43
CA ASP A 107 1.63 -8.24 19.59
C ASP A 107 1.19 -9.71 19.35
N VAL A 108 1.09 -10.14 18.09
CA VAL A 108 0.74 -11.53 17.73
C VAL A 108 1.97 -12.44 17.67
N THR A 109 3.16 -11.90 17.41
CA THR A 109 4.42 -12.67 17.42
C THR A 109 5.06 -12.77 18.81
N ALA A 110 4.58 -12.04 19.81
CA ALA A 110 5.05 -12.10 21.20
C ALA A 110 4.53 -13.32 22.02
N TYR A 111 3.98 -14.36 21.38
CA TYR A 111 3.66 -15.63 22.02
C TYR A 111 4.71 -16.71 21.73
N SER A 112 5.90 -16.52 22.27
CA SER A 112 6.76 -17.61 22.76
C SER A 112 7.95 -16.98 23.49
N ASP A 113 7.79 -16.72 24.79
CA ASP A 113 8.86 -16.76 25.80
C ASP A 113 8.48 -15.88 27.01
N VAL A 114 7.50 -16.34 27.80
CA VAL A 114 7.45 -15.98 29.23
C VAL A 114 6.86 -17.14 30.04
N GLU A 115 7.55 -18.28 30.06
CA GLU A 115 7.73 -18.94 31.36
C GLU A 115 8.72 -18.08 32.16
N ASN A 116 8.39 -17.82 33.42
CA ASN A 116 9.06 -16.93 34.38
C ASN A 116 8.68 -15.45 34.30
N LYS A 117 7.65 -15.09 35.08
CA LYS A 117 7.81 -14.02 36.07
C LYS A 117 6.99 -14.30 37.32
N SER A 118 7.76 -14.65 38.34
CA SER A 118 7.48 -14.64 39.77
C SER A 118 6.54 -13.53 40.23
N ALA A 119 5.64 -13.93 41.14
CA ALA A 119 4.79 -13.07 41.93
C ALA A 119 5.59 -12.03 42.74
N SER A 120 5.15 -10.77 42.71
CA SER A 120 5.25 -9.88 43.86
C SER A 120 4.11 -8.86 43.84
N SER A 121 3.61 -8.60 45.03
CA SER A 121 2.35 -7.97 45.43
C SER A 121 2.17 -6.50 45.05
N ALA A 122 0.89 -6.14 45.05
CA ALA A 122 0.30 -4.81 45.04
C ALA A 122 1.01 -3.76 45.91
N ASP A 123 0.98 -2.52 45.44
CA ASP A 123 0.50 -1.37 46.21
C ASP A 123 -0.15 -0.36 45.24
N GLU A 124 -1.31 0.15 45.65
CA GLU A 124 -2.09 1.18 44.96
C GLU A 124 -1.59 2.59 45.30
N GLU A 125 -2.00 3.55 44.48
CA GLU A 125 -1.97 5.02 44.67
C GLU A 125 -0.68 5.77 44.22
N ASP A 126 -0.77 6.50 43.09
CA ASP A 126 -0.74 7.98 43.12
C ASP A 126 -0.94 8.66 41.74
N GLU A 127 -1.92 9.57 41.78
CA GLU A 127 -2.21 10.78 41.02
C GLU A 127 -1.49 11.20 39.72
N MET A 128 -2.34 11.51 38.73
CA MET A 128 -2.46 12.80 38.03
C MET A 128 -1.20 13.50 37.46
N ASN A 129 -1.28 13.88 36.18
CA ASN A 129 -0.35 14.68 35.35
C ASN A 129 0.87 13.96 34.73
N SER A 130 0.64 13.32 33.58
CA SER A 130 1.69 13.03 32.59
C SER A 130 1.30 13.40 31.16
N SER A 131 0.49 14.45 30.98
CA SER A 131 0.48 15.20 29.72
C SER A 131 1.73 16.10 29.68
N ASN A 132 2.50 16.02 28.58
CA ASN A 132 3.67 16.86 28.23
C ASN A 132 5.08 16.44 28.66
N ARG A 133 5.48 15.19 28.37
CA ARG A 133 6.89 14.89 28.07
C ARG A 133 7.02 13.81 26.97
N SER A 134 6.65 14.12 25.72
CA SER A 134 7.08 13.33 24.56
C SER A 134 8.54 13.64 24.20
N CYS A 135 9.45 13.42 25.13
CA CYS A 135 10.88 13.38 24.81
C CYS A 135 11.17 12.01 24.18
N GLY A 136 11.31 12.00 22.85
CA GLY A 136 12.00 10.94 22.08
C GLY A 136 11.70 9.51 22.51
N LYS A 137 10.42 9.09 22.48
CA LYS A 137 10.11 7.66 22.56
C LYS A 137 10.74 7.01 21.34
N LEU A 138 11.78 6.19 21.56
CA LEU A 138 12.44 5.43 20.51
C LEU A 138 11.37 4.61 19.78
N ASP A 139 11.19 4.91 18.50
CA ASP A 139 10.29 4.16 17.63
C ASP A 139 10.99 2.85 17.27
N LEU A 140 10.87 1.88 18.18
CA LEU A 140 11.53 0.58 18.07
C LEU A 140 11.08 -0.15 16.79
N GLU A 141 9.83 -0.01 16.38
CA GLU A 141 9.31 -0.59 15.13
C GLU A 141 10.04 -0.03 13.91
N ARG A 142 10.22 1.29 13.86
CA ARG A 142 11.03 1.93 12.83
C ARG A 142 12.49 1.48 12.90
N ALA A 143 13.05 1.30 14.09
CA ALA A 143 14.42 0.81 14.28
C ALA A 143 14.60 -0.67 13.90
N LEU A 144 13.53 -1.47 13.98
CA LEU A 144 13.51 -2.90 13.63
C LEU A 144 13.14 -3.15 12.15
N GLY A 145 13.02 -2.11 11.34
CA GLY A 145 12.73 -2.25 9.90
C GLY A 145 11.23 -2.39 9.57
N GLY A 146 10.34 -1.97 10.48
CA GLY A 146 8.91 -1.87 10.19
C GLY A 146 8.57 -0.83 9.13
N SER A 147 9.48 0.04 8.71
CA SER A 147 9.15 1.03 7.67
C SER A 147 8.88 0.36 6.32
N CYS A 148 7.77 0.72 5.66
CA CYS A 148 7.49 0.26 4.30
C CYS A 148 8.41 0.97 3.31
N VAL A 149 9.02 0.23 2.37
CA VAL A 149 9.98 0.76 1.38
C VAL A 149 9.44 0.82 -0.03
N ASP A 150 8.57 -0.12 -0.41
CA ASP A 150 7.99 -0.18 -1.75
C ASP A 150 6.61 -0.84 -1.71
N PHE A 151 5.83 -0.63 -2.76
CA PHE A 151 4.56 -1.31 -2.96
C PHE A 151 4.28 -1.58 -4.44
N ASP A 152 3.43 -2.56 -4.68
CA ASP A 152 2.83 -2.78 -6.00
C ASP A 152 1.42 -3.41 -5.91
N PHE A 153 0.69 -3.35 -7.02
CA PHE A 153 -0.69 -3.85 -7.10
C PHE A 153 -0.75 -5.33 -7.46
N GLY A 154 -1.53 -6.07 -6.68
CA GLY A 154 -1.91 -7.46 -6.91
C GLY A 154 -3.28 -7.62 -7.58
N THR A 155 -3.77 -8.86 -7.56
CA THR A 155 -5.07 -9.24 -8.13
C THR A 155 -6.23 -8.47 -7.50
N ALA A 156 -7.16 -8.04 -8.35
CA ALA A 156 -8.44 -7.46 -7.92
C ALA A 156 -9.20 -8.43 -7.02
N VAL A 157 -9.66 -7.97 -5.85
CA VAL A 157 -10.33 -8.80 -4.86
C VAL A 157 -11.83 -8.62 -4.98
N LEU A 158 -12.54 -9.65 -5.44
CA LEU A 158 -14.00 -9.68 -5.36
C LEU A 158 -14.43 -10.07 -3.95
N ARG A 159 -15.30 -9.25 -3.33
CA ARG A 159 -15.97 -9.64 -2.09
C ARG A 159 -17.02 -10.73 -2.37
N PRO A 160 -16.94 -11.91 -1.71
CA PRO A 160 -18.02 -12.88 -1.76
C PRO A 160 -19.20 -12.35 -0.94
N GLY A 161 -20.34 -12.04 -1.57
CA GLY A 161 -21.59 -11.74 -0.85
C GLY A 161 -22.38 -10.53 -1.34
N THR A 162 -21.82 -9.65 -2.17
CA THR A 162 -22.62 -8.65 -2.87
C THR A 162 -23.34 -9.34 -4.02
N ARG A 163 -24.66 -9.56 -3.85
CA ARG A 163 -25.56 -9.88 -4.97
C ARG A 163 -25.22 -8.93 -6.11
N TRP A 164 -24.87 -9.49 -7.27
CA TRP A 164 -24.61 -8.81 -8.51
C TRP A 164 -25.75 -7.83 -8.84
N ARG A 165 -25.64 -6.61 -8.35
CA ARG A 165 -26.26 -5.46 -8.98
C ARG A 165 -25.10 -4.77 -9.66
N LEU A 166 -25.15 -4.82 -10.99
CA LEU A 166 -24.30 -4.10 -11.91
C LEU A 166 -24.56 -2.60 -11.73
N GLU A 167 -24.26 -2.05 -10.55
CA GLU A 167 -24.19 -0.61 -10.35
C GLU A 167 -22.88 -0.15 -10.96
N LYS A 168 -22.97 0.82 -11.86
CA LYS A 168 -21.89 1.30 -12.73
C LYS A 168 -20.67 1.87 -11.99
N ASP A 169 -20.71 1.97 -10.66
CA ASP A 169 -19.75 2.72 -9.85
C ASP A 169 -19.09 1.91 -8.71
N GLN A 170 -19.16 0.57 -8.71
CA GLN A 170 -18.36 -0.20 -7.74
C GLN A 170 -16.87 -0.14 -8.14
N GLU A 171 -16.13 0.76 -7.47
CA GLU A 171 -14.67 0.85 -7.57
C GLU A 171 -14.07 -0.51 -7.17
N LEU A 172 -13.51 -1.23 -8.14
CA LEU A 172 -12.93 -2.56 -7.91
C LEU A 172 -11.64 -2.42 -7.10
N ASP A 173 -11.70 -2.93 -5.86
CA ASP A 173 -10.56 -2.94 -4.95
C ASP A 173 -9.46 -3.89 -5.48
N CYS A 174 -8.24 -3.38 -5.53
CA CYS A 174 -7.06 -4.18 -5.87
C CYS A 174 -6.30 -4.50 -4.60
N CYS A 175 -5.76 -5.71 -4.53
CA CYS A 175 -4.81 -6.03 -3.49
C CYS A 175 -3.58 -5.13 -3.60
N LEU A 176 -3.04 -4.67 -2.47
CA LEU A 176 -1.76 -3.99 -2.39
C LEU A 176 -0.77 -4.92 -1.70
N TYR A 177 0.40 -5.11 -2.31
CA TYR A 177 1.53 -5.73 -1.65
C TYR A 177 2.50 -4.63 -1.22
N LEU A 178 2.91 -4.66 0.05
CA LEU A 178 3.86 -3.74 0.64
C LEU A 178 5.09 -4.52 1.09
N LEU A 179 6.26 -3.95 0.86
CA LEU A 179 7.53 -4.48 1.32
C LEU A 179 8.03 -3.60 2.48
N CYS A 180 8.42 -4.22 3.58
CA CYS A 180 9.05 -3.55 4.72
C CYS A 180 10.57 -3.66 4.64
N GLU A 181 11.30 -2.75 5.29
CA GLU A 181 12.78 -2.79 5.40
C GLU A 181 13.26 -4.12 6.02
N SER A 182 12.47 -4.71 6.93
CA SER A 182 12.70 -6.03 7.52
C SER A 182 12.69 -7.19 6.52
N GLY A 183 12.20 -6.95 5.29
CA GLY A 183 11.94 -8.00 4.30
C GLY A 183 10.54 -8.62 4.41
N ASP A 184 9.73 -8.22 5.39
CA ASP A 184 8.35 -8.66 5.48
C ASP A 184 7.52 -8.12 4.31
N VAL A 185 6.67 -8.98 3.76
CA VAL A 185 5.71 -8.59 2.73
C VAL A 185 4.31 -8.59 3.34
N LEU A 186 3.64 -7.43 3.32
CA LEU A 186 2.26 -7.28 3.76
C LEU A 186 1.32 -7.28 2.56
N ARG A 187 0.17 -7.93 2.71
CA ARG A 187 -0.93 -7.96 1.76
C ARG A 187 -2.10 -7.19 2.32
N LEU A 188 -2.48 -6.11 1.64
CA LEU A 188 -3.61 -5.25 1.98
C LEU A 188 -4.76 -5.49 1.02
N SER A 189 -5.96 -5.60 1.54
CA SER A 189 -7.19 -5.74 0.76
C SER A 189 -8.29 -4.92 1.38
N GLY A 190 -9.18 -4.36 0.56
CA GLY A 190 -10.28 -3.52 1.07
C GLY A 190 -9.89 -2.05 1.25
N CYS A 191 -8.82 -1.57 0.62
CA CYS A 191 -8.31 -0.21 0.83
C CYS A 191 -9.32 0.86 0.40
N LEU A 192 -9.94 0.72 -0.78
CA LEU A 192 -10.96 1.68 -1.23
C LEU A 192 -12.23 1.59 -0.40
N SER A 193 -12.62 0.37 -0.01
CA SER A 193 -13.76 0.17 0.88
C SER A 193 -13.53 0.77 2.28
N SER A 194 -12.27 0.76 2.73
CA SER A 194 -11.89 1.24 4.06
C SER A 194 -11.98 2.74 4.23
N ALA A 195 -11.99 3.49 3.12
CA ALA A 195 -12.20 4.93 3.10
C ALA A 195 -13.45 5.37 3.89
N HIS A 196 -14.48 4.51 3.91
CA HIS A 196 -15.74 4.77 4.62
C HIS A 196 -15.91 3.93 5.89
N ASN A 197 -15.10 2.88 6.07
CA ASN A 197 -15.17 2.00 7.24
C ASN A 197 -13.84 1.25 7.44
N SER A 198 -13.05 1.68 8.43
CA SER A 198 -11.73 1.12 8.74
C SER A 198 -11.75 -0.38 9.06
N SER A 199 -12.86 -0.92 9.60
CA SER A 199 -13.02 -2.36 9.89
C SER A 199 -13.02 -3.25 8.64
N SER A 200 -13.10 -2.64 7.46
CA SER A 200 -13.18 -3.34 6.18
C SER A 200 -11.81 -3.55 5.51
N LEU A 201 -10.74 -2.96 6.07
CA LEU A 201 -9.35 -3.17 5.68
C LEU A 201 -8.85 -4.51 6.24
N ASN A 202 -8.30 -5.36 5.39
CA ASN A 202 -7.68 -6.62 5.77
C ASN A 202 -6.18 -6.54 5.48
N ILE A 203 -5.36 -6.80 6.50
CA ILE A 203 -3.90 -6.78 6.44
C ILE A 203 -3.40 -8.16 6.81
N GLN A 204 -2.54 -8.74 5.96
CA GLN A 204 -2.01 -10.08 6.16
C GLN A 204 -0.51 -10.09 5.88
N THR A 205 0.29 -10.63 6.81
CA THR A 205 1.71 -10.88 6.56
C THR A 205 1.87 -12.11 5.67
N LEU A 206 2.69 -12.00 4.63
CA LEU A 206 3.03 -13.08 3.71
C LEU A 206 4.38 -13.65 4.08
N HIS A 207 4.38 -14.90 4.55
CA HIS A 207 5.64 -15.60 4.83
C HIS A 207 6.21 -16.20 3.55
N ILE A 208 7.51 -16.02 3.33
CA ILE A 208 8.30 -16.69 2.29
C ILE A 208 8.60 -18.12 2.73
N LEU A 209 8.30 -19.09 1.86
CA LEU A 209 8.51 -20.52 2.05
C LEU A 209 9.50 -21.10 1.02
N PRO A 210 10.36 -22.06 1.42
CA PRO A 210 10.55 -22.52 2.81
C PRO A 210 11.17 -21.41 3.67
N PRO A 211 10.84 -21.36 4.98
CA PRO A 211 11.46 -20.39 5.87
C PRO A 211 12.94 -20.74 5.98
N SER A 212 13.80 -19.87 5.47
CA SER A 212 15.25 -19.99 5.56
C SER A 212 15.82 -18.60 5.79
N ALA A 213 16.85 -18.49 6.62
CA ALA A 213 17.60 -17.24 6.77
C ALA A 213 18.12 -16.73 5.40
N ASP A 214 18.40 -17.63 4.45
CA ASP A 214 18.82 -17.23 3.11
C ASP A 214 17.70 -16.54 2.31
N ASN A 215 16.44 -16.73 2.68
CA ASN A 215 15.27 -16.16 2.01
C ASN A 215 14.80 -14.84 2.64
N TYR A 216 15.23 -14.56 3.87
CA TYR A 216 15.02 -13.31 4.57
C TYR A 216 16.38 -12.63 4.73
N GLY A 217 16.71 -11.75 3.79
CA GLY A 217 17.91 -10.93 3.88
C GLY A 217 17.61 -9.58 4.49
N ASP A 218 18.63 -8.97 5.07
CA ASP A 218 18.59 -7.55 5.37
C ASP A 218 18.59 -6.74 4.06
N ASP A 219 17.93 -5.59 4.07
CA ASP A 219 18.05 -4.55 3.02
C ASP A 219 17.26 -4.81 1.72
N PHE A 220 16.08 -5.41 1.82
CA PHE A 220 15.11 -5.40 0.72
C PHE A 220 14.68 -3.98 0.37
N CYS A 221 14.59 -3.65 -0.92
CA CYS A 221 14.38 -2.27 -1.36
C CYS A 221 13.39 -2.10 -2.52
N ALA A 222 12.98 -3.18 -3.19
CA ALA A 222 12.04 -3.09 -4.29
C ALA A 222 11.11 -4.31 -4.38
N LEU A 223 9.87 -4.04 -4.77
CA LEU A 223 8.81 -5.01 -4.98
C LEU A 223 8.15 -4.76 -6.33
N LEU A 224 7.95 -5.86 -7.07
CA LEU A 224 7.21 -5.89 -8.32
C LEU A 224 6.18 -7.02 -8.27
N SER A 225 4.95 -6.74 -8.70
CA SER A 225 3.86 -7.70 -8.73
C SER A 225 3.38 -7.94 -10.16
N PHE A 226 3.41 -9.21 -10.59
CA PHE A 226 2.78 -9.68 -11.81
C PHE A 226 1.44 -10.29 -11.47
N SER A 227 0.38 -9.53 -11.78
CA SER A 227 -1.00 -9.96 -11.59
C SER A 227 -1.72 -10.12 -12.91
N SER A 228 -2.48 -11.22 -13.04
CA SER A 228 -3.38 -11.46 -14.18
C SER A 228 -4.47 -10.38 -14.32
N SER A 229 -4.76 -9.67 -13.24
CA SER A 229 -5.73 -8.58 -13.23
C SER A 229 -5.24 -7.30 -13.93
N HIS A 230 -3.99 -7.23 -14.38
CA HIS A 230 -3.52 -6.11 -15.23
C HIS A 230 -3.87 -6.29 -16.72
N CYS A 231 -4.36 -7.47 -17.12
CA CYS A 231 -4.77 -7.74 -18.48
C CYS A 231 -6.18 -7.17 -18.72
N ARG A 232 -6.28 -6.03 -19.43
CA ARG A 232 -7.55 -5.36 -19.77
C ARG A 232 -8.34 -6.05 -20.88
N ASP A 233 -7.73 -7.01 -21.58
CA ASP A 233 -8.22 -7.51 -22.86
C ASP A 233 -8.80 -8.93 -22.81
N LEU A 234 -9.23 -9.44 -21.65
CA LEU A 234 -10.03 -10.68 -21.64
C LEU A 234 -11.52 -10.34 -21.82
N PRO A 235 -12.12 -10.61 -23.00
CA PRO A 235 -13.55 -10.62 -23.13
C PRO A 235 -14.05 -11.89 -22.42
N ASN A 236 -15.11 -11.73 -21.66
CA ASN A 236 -15.75 -12.75 -20.81
C ASN A 236 -15.07 -13.00 -19.46
N GLN A 237 -15.92 -12.81 -18.45
CA GLN A 237 -15.75 -13.15 -17.06
C GLN A 237 -15.32 -14.61 -16.93
N MET A 238 -14.02 -14.86 -16.98
CA MET A 238 -13.48 -16.05 -16.34
C MET A 238 -13.75 -15.87 -14.85
N ILE A 239 -14.43 -16.85 -14.26
CA ILE A 239 -14.71 -16.90 -12.83
C ILE A 239 -13.37 -16.66 -12.13
N LEU A 240 -13.27 -15.63 -11.28
CA LEU A 240 -12.03 -15.23 -10.62
C LEU A 240 -11.40 -16.34 -9.75
N SER A 241 -12.05 -17.51 -9.60
CA SER A 241 -11.46 -18.68 -8.95
C SER A 241 -10.33 -19.32 -9.76
N ASP A 242 -10.28 -19.07 -11.07
CA ASP A 242 -9.27 -19.66 -11.97
C ASP A 242 -8.21 -18.63 -12.41
N ALA A 243 -8.21 -17.43 -11.82
CA ALA A 243 -7.15 -16.45 -12.06
C ALA A 243 -5.81 -17.03 -11.55
N PRO A 244 -4.74 -17.02 -12.35
CA PRO A 244 -3.46 -17.51 -11.89
C PRO A 244 -2.99 -16.63 -10.72
N PRO A 245 -2.28 -17.24 -9.74
CA PRO A 245 -1.79 -16.53 -8.58
C PRO A 245 -0.86 -15.39 -8.98
N ASP A 246 -0.82 -14.35 -8.14
CA ASP A 246 0.14 -13.26 -8.31
C ASP A 246 1.57 -13.81 -8.15
N VAL A 247 2.49 -13.28 -8.95
CA VAL A 247 3.92 -13.54 -8.81
C VAL A 247 4.58 -12.27 -8.30
N LEU A 248 5.27 -12.37 -7.18
CA LEU A 248 6.04 -11.27 -6.61
C LEU A 248 7.52 -11.45 -6.95
N VAL A 249 8.18 -10.35 -7.27
CA VAL A 249 9.63 -10.27 -7.37
C VAL A 249 10.10 -9.25 -6.36
N LEU A 250 10.95 -9.69 -5.43
CA LEU A 250 11.59 -8.85 -4.43
C LEU A 250 13.05 -8.68 -4.81
N ALA A 251 13.58 -7.47 -4.64
CA ALA A 251 14.99 -7.19 -4.81
C ALA A 251 15.57 -6.47 -3.59
N ASN A 252 16.81 -6.78 -3.27
CA ASN A 252 17.56 -6.11 -2.20
C ASN A 252 18.60 -5.12 -2.76
N ARG A 253 19.21 -4.32 -1.88
CA ARG A 253 20.22 -3.33 -2.29
C ARG A 253 21.50 -3.94 -2.85
N SER A 254 21.77 -5.23 -2.59
CA SER A 254 22.88 -5.95 -3.21
C SER A 254 22.57 -6.43 -4.65
N GLY A 255 21.36 -6.17 -5.17
CA GLY A 255 20.93 -6.58 -6.51
C GLY A 255 20.48 -8.04 -6.61
N ARG A 256 20.37 -8.77 -5.49
CA ARG A 256 19.79 -10.11 -5.47
C ARG A 256 18.28 -9.99 -5.68
N MET A 257 17.74 -10.87 -6.51
CA MET A 257 16.30 -10.96 -6.76
C MET A 257 15.78 -12.33 -6.32
N CYS A 258 14.61 -12.35 -5.70
CA CYS A 258 13.85 -13.57 -5.48
C CYS A 258 12.45 -13.42 -6.08
N GLN A 259 12.01 -14.45 -6.78
CA GLN A 259 10.67 -14.53 -7.33
C GLN A 259 9.89 -15.53 -6.51
N GLY A 260 8.63 -15.24 -6.21
CA GLY A 260 7.76 -16.22 -5.59
C GLY A 260 6.30 -16.06 -5.97
N VAL A 261 5.55 -17.14 -5.86
CA VAL A 261 4.13 -17.21 -6.18
C VAL A 261 3.32 -17.02 -4.90
N VAL A 262 2.35 -16.12 -4.92
CA VAL A 262 1.43 -15.89 -3.81
C VAL A 262 0.39 -16.99 -3.79
N LEU A 263 0.41 -17.81 -2.76
CA LEU A 263 -0.48 -18.95 -2.61
C LEU A 263 -1.35 -18.79 -1.37
N GLN A 264 -2.56 -19.31 -1.46
CA GLN A 264 -3.51 -19.35 -0.34
C GLN A 264 -3.44 -20.72 0.34
N SER A 265 -3.35 -20.74 1.66
CA SER A 265 -3.50 -21.97 2.44
C SER A 265 -4.92 -22.53 2.31
N THR A 266 -5.03 -23.82 1.97
CA THR A 266 -6.30 -24.56 1.87
C THR A 266 -6.52 -25.44 3.12
N GLY A 267 -6.16 -24.95 4.31
CA GLY A 267 -6.33 -25.70 5.55
C GLY A 267 -7.80 -26.02 5.85
N ARG A 268 -8.08 -27.28 6.27
CA ARG A 268 -9.43 -27.81 6.62
C ARG A 268 -10.17 -27.07 7.75
N GLY A 269 -9.62 -25.99 8.30
CA GLY A 269 -10.21 -25.15 9.36
C GLY A 269 -10.79 -23.81 8.89
N ALA A 270 -10.64 -23.42 7.62
CA ALA A 270 -11.08 -22.11 7.13
C ALA A 270 -12.61 -22.06 6.88
N LYS A 271 -13.41 -22.20 7.93
CA LYS A 271 -14.88 -22.01 7.87
C LYS A 271 -15.29 -20.54 7.69
N HIS A 272 -14.36 -19.60 7.86
CA HIS A 272 -14.57 -18.18 7.59
C HIS A 272 -13.61 -17.66 6.52
N PRO A 273 -14.11 -16.94 5.49
CA PRO A 273 -13.29 -16.39 4.41
C PRO A 273 -12.23 -15.37 4.89
N GLY A 274 -12.36 -14.84 6.11
CA GLY A 274 -11.40 -13.92 6.72
C GLY A 274 -10.12 -14.55 7.27
N ASN A 275 -10.09 -15.86 7.56
CA ASN A 275 -8.95 -16.53 8.20
C ASN A 275 -8.05 -17.31 7.21
N ARG A 276 -8.00 -16.86 5.96
CA ARG A 276 -7.15 -17.49 4.94
C ARG A 276 -5.73 -16.95 5.08
N SER A 277 -4.79 -17.80 5.48
CA SER A 277 -3.37 -17.48 5.46
C SER A 277 -2.83 -17.52 4.03
N PHE A 278 -1.96 -16.57 3.70
CA PHE A 278 -1.27 -16.51 2.40
C PHE A 278 0.24 -16.56 2.62
N PHE A 279 0.96 -17.08 1.63
CA PHE A 279 2.41 -17.22 1.68
C PHE A 279 3.01 -17.04 0.29
N ILE A 280 4.29 -16.70 0.24
CA ILE A 280 5.08 -16.59 -0.98
C ILE A 280 5.90 -17.88 -1.09
N ARG A 281 5.73 -18.63 -2.16
CA ARG A 281 6.58 -19.79 -2.46
C ARG A 281 7.63 -19.39 -3.49
N LEU A 282 8.91 -19.42 -3.11
CA LEU A 282 10.03 -19.20 -4.03
C LEU A 282 10.15 -20.32 -5.06
#